data_AF-A0A7C1EDK8-F1
#
_entry.id   AF-A0A7C1EDK8-F1
#
_cell.length_a   1.000
_cell.length_b   1.000
_cell.length_c   1.000
_cell.angle_alpha   90.00
_cell.angle_beta   90.00
_cell.angle_gamma   90.00
#
_symmetry.space_group_name_H-M   'P 1'
#
loop_
_entity.id
_entity.type
_entity.pdbx_description
1 polymer ?
#
loop_
_entity_poly.entity_id
_entity_poly.type
_entity_poly.pdbx_seq_one_letter_code
_entity_poly.pdbx_strand_id
1 'polypeptide(L)' 'MPDRQYSKNNRVNLCVGSKIKMLRQAAGITQEQLSENVELSQNFISQLENGKKSPSIES' A
#
# COMPACT_ATOMS: atom_id res chain seq x y z
N MET A 1 -0.44 -27.26 -3.79
CA MET A 1 -1.06 -25.93 -3.52
C MET A 1 -1.28 -25.84 -2.03
N PRO A 2 -0.52 -25.06 -1.25
CA PRO A 2 -0.75 -24.97 0.18
C PRO A 2 -1.73 -23.84 0.50
N ASP A 3 -2.88 -24.22 1.04
CA ASP A 3 -3.83 -23.34 1.71
C ASP A 3 -3.24 -22.85 3.04
N ARG A 4 -3.19 -21.53 3.24
CA ARG A 4 -2.75 -20.89 4.49
C ARG A 4 -3.56 -19.62 4.68
N GLN A 5 -4.38 -19.55 5.72
CA GLN A 5 -5.26 -18.42 6.08
C GLN A 5 -4.64 -17.05 5.75
N TYR A 6 -5.05 -16.44 4.64
CA TYR A 6 -4.77 -15.04 4.35
C TYR A 6 -5.69 -14.21 5.25
N SER A 7 -5.14 -13.64 6.33
CA SER A 7 -5.88 -12.84 7.31
C SER A 7 -6.69 -11.73 6.61
N LYS A 8 -7.99 -11.64 6.91
CA LYS A 8 -8.96 -10.71 6.29
C LYS A 8 -8.47 -9.25 6.25
N ASN A 9 -7.66 -8.84 7.23
CA ASN A 9 -7.09 -7.50 7.33
C ASN A 9 -6.11 -7.16 6.18
N ASN A 10 -5.47 -8.17 5.58
CA ASN A 10 -4.56 -7.94 4.47
C ASN A 10 -5.31 -7.61 3.16
N ARG A 11 -6.54 -8.13 2.99
CA ARG A 11 -7.36 -7.84 1.81
C ARG A 11 -7.81 -6.38 1.76
N VAL A 12 -8.08 -5.78 2.93
CA VAL A 12 -8.48 -4.36 3.04
C VAL A 12 -7.30 -3.46 2.69
N ASN A 13 -6.11 -3.73 3.25
CA ASN A 13 -4.89 -2.96 2.97
C ASN A 13 -4.46 -3.05 1.49
N LEU A 14 -4.56 -4.23 0.86
CA LEU A 14 -4.30 -4.38 -0.57
C LEU A 14 -5.26 -3.54 -1.44
N CYS A 15 -6.54 -3.48 -1.06
CA CYS A 15 -7.55 -2.73 -1.80
C CYS A 15 -7.33 -1.22 -1.70
N VAL A 16 -7.05 -0.72 -0.49
CA VAL A 16 -6.83 0.72 -0.24
C VAL A 16 -5.54 1.20 -0.91
N GLY A 17 -4.43 0.47 -0.76
CA GLY A 17 -3.15 0.81 -1.39
C GLY A 17 -3.22 0.88 -2.92
N SER A 18 -3.90 -0.10 -3.53
CA SER A 18 -4.09 -0.13 -4.99
C SER A 18 -4.94 1.06 -5.49
N LYS A 19 -5.96 1.45 -4.73
CA LYS A 19 -6.82 2.59 -5.07
C LYS A 19 -6.09 3.92 -4.94
N ILE A 20 -5.27 4.09 -3.92
CA ILE A 20 -4.42 5.27 -3.74
C ILE A 20 -3.43 5.38 -4.91
N LYS A 21 -2.78 4.27 -5.29
CA LYS A 21 -1.88 4.22 -6.46
C LYS A 21 -2.58 4.63 -7.75
N MET A 22 -3.79 4.12 -7.97
CA MET A 22 -4.59 4.46 -9.15
C MET A 22 -4.94 5.96 -9.18
N LEU A 23 -5.42 6.53 -8.07
CA LEU A 23 -5.74 7.95 -7.97
C LEU A 23 -4.50 8.83 -8.17
N ARG A 24 -3.36 8.43 -7.59
CA ARG A 24 -2.07 9.13 -7.78
C ARG A 24 -1.64 9.14 -9.24
N GLN A 25 -1.76 8.00 -9.93
CA GLN A 25 -1.45 7.89 -11.35
C GLN A 25 -2.42 8.69 -12.23
N ALA A 26 -3.72 8.68 -11.90
CA ALA A 26 -4.73 9.49 -12.59
C ALA A 26 -4.48 11.00 -12.40
N ALA A 27 -3.94 11.41 -11.25
CA ALA A 27 -3.50 12.78 -11.00
C ALA A 27 -2.15 13.13 -11.64
N GLY A 28 -1.41 12.16 -12.20
CA GLY A 28 -0.13 12.40 -12.87
C GLY A 28 1.02 12.80 -11.94
N ILE A 29 0.88 12.59 -10.63
CA ILE A 29 1.88 13.00 -9.62
C ILE A 29 2.74 11.82 -9.15
N THR A 30 3.95 12.12 -8.68
CA THR A 30 4.86 11.11 -8.09
C THR A 30 4.46 10.76 -6.65
N GLN A 31 5.05 9.70 -6.11
CA GLN A 31 4.86 9.36 -4.68
C GLN A 31 5.45 10.43 -3.76
N GLU A 32 6.49 11.13 -4.19
CA GLU A 32 7.12 12.24 -3.46
C GLU A 32 6.18 13.44 -3.39
N GLN A 33 5.62 13.86 -4.51
CA GLN A 33 4.61 14.92 -4.55
C GLN A 33 3.36 14.55 -3.77
N LEU A 34 2.88 13.30 -3.87
CA LEU A 34 1.78 12.86 -3.02
C LEU A 34 2.16 12.98 -1.53
N SER A 35 3.38 12.57 -1.16
CA SER A 35 3.87 12.59 0.22
C SER A 35 3.97 14.00 0.80
N GLU A 36 4.40 14.98 0.01
CA GLU A 36 4.40 16.40 0.38
C GLU A 36 2.98 16.94 0.61
N ASN A 37 2.03 16.56 -0.25
CA ASN A 37 0.63 17.03 -0.16
C ASN A 37 -0.11 16.50 1.07
N VAL A 38 0.28 15.33 1.60
CA VAL A 38 -0.38 14.70 2.76
C VAL A 38 0.50 14.68 4.01
N GLU A 39 1.66 15.34 3.98
CA GLU A 39 2.67 15.36 5.05
C GLU A 39 3.09 13.96 5.53
N LEU A 40 3.05 12.97 4.64
CA LEU A 40 3.51 11.60 4.93
C LEU A 40 4.90 11.41 4.31
N SER A 41 5.62 10.38 4.74
CA SER A 41 6.89 10.03 4.08
C SER A 41 6.62 9.29 2.77
N GLN A 42 7.44 9.56 1.74
CA GLN A 42 7.42 8.82 0.48
C GLN A 42 7.54 7.30 0.70
N ASN A 43 8.36 6.87 1.68
CA ASN A 43 8.48 5.46 2.05
C ASN A 43 7.18 4.88 2.62
N PHE A 44 6.40 5.67 3.37
CA PHE A 44 5.08 5.26 3.86
C PHE A 44 4.08 5.13 2.69
N ILE A 45 4.06 6.08 1.76
CA ILE A 45 3.24 5.99 0.53
C ILE A 45 3.61 4.74 -0.27
N SER A 46 4.90 4.47 -0.45
CA SER A 46 5.37 3.27 -1.15
C SER A 46 4.93 1.98 -0.47
N GLN A 47 5.04 1.89 0.86
CA GLN A 47 4.58 0.73 1.63
C GLN A 47 3.06 0.56 1.55
N LEU A 48 2.32 1.67 1.61
CA LEU A 48 0.87 1.71 1.50
C LEU A 48 0.42 1.24 0.12
N GLU A 49 0.97 1.79 -0.96
CA GLU A 49 0.63 1.44 -2.35
C GLU A 49 0.99 -0.01 -2.72
N ASN A 50 2.08 -0.53 -2.16
CA ASN A 50 2.52 -1.90 -2.42
C ASN A 50 1.90 -2.95 -1.47
N GLY A 51 1.04 -2.53 -0.53
CA GLY A 51 0.50 -3.43 0.49
C GLY A 51 1.59 -4.11 1.34
N LYS A 52 2.78 -3.50 1.42
CA LYS A 52 4.01 -4.10 1.95
C LYS A 52 4.17 -3.97 3.48
N LYS A 53 3.08 -3.77 4.22
CA LYS A 53 3.00 -4.40 5.55
C LYS A 53 2.62 -5.85 5.36
N SER A 54 3.55 -6.61 4.78
CA SER A 54 3.63 -8.04 5.02
C SER A 54 3.93 -8.17 6.51
N PRO A 55 3.04 -8.69 7.37
CA PRO A 55 3.58 -9.31 8.57
C PRO A 55 4.48 -10.41 8.02
N SER A 56 5.79 -10.27 8.24
CA SER A 56 6.66 -11.44 8.15
C SER A 56 5.94 -12.54 8.91
N ILE A 57 5.64 -13.64 8.25
CA ILE A 57 5.29 -14.87 8.96
C ILE A 57 6.60 -15.28 9.61
N GLU A 58 6.92 -14.64 10.74
CA GLU A 58 7.86 -15.19 11.69
C GLU A 58 7.18 -16.47 12.20
N SER A 59 7.93 -17.56 12.05
CA SER A 59 7.45 -18.93 12.13
C SER A 59 7.11 -19.35 13.55
#